data_AF-A0A833SXN6-F1
#
_entry.id   AF-A0A833SXN6-F1
#
_cell.length_a   1.000
_cell.length_b   1.000
_cell.length_c   1.000
_cell.angle_alpha   90.00
_cell.angle_beta   90.00
_cell.angle_gamma   90.00
#
_symmetry.space_group_name_H-M   'P 1'
#
loop_
_entity.id
_entity.type
_entity.pdbx_description
1 polymer ?
#
loop_
_entity_poly.entity_id
_entity_poly.type
_entity_poly.pdbx_seq_one_letter_code
_entity_poly.pdbx_strand_id
1 'polypeptide(L)' 'MTEKLQAIRSKNAKLMETNLSLLLEIRETDTDIDEARRKLLTQCKLLENHGIPVPQHFLELLAESQQIIQGPNEP' A
#
# COMPACT_ATOMS: atom_id res chain seq x y z
N MET A 1 13.31 -8.14 39.64
CA MET A 1 13.13 -8.83 38.34
C MET A 1 11.84 -8.40 37.64
N THR A 2 10.76 -8.25 38.39
CA THR A 2 9.44 -7.73 37.97
C THR A 2 9.49 -6.35 37.30
N GLU A 3 10.26 -5.39 37.82
CA GLU A 3 10.40 -4.04 37.23
C GLU A 3 11.04 -4.05 35.83
N LYS A 4 12.07 -4.89 35.62
CA LYS A 4 12.70 -5.04 34.29
C LYS A 4 11.73 -5.63 33.28
N LEU A 5 10.94 -6.63 33.68
CA LEU A 5 9.90 -7.22 32.83
C LEU A 5 8.79 -6.21 32.51
N GLN A 6 8.37 -5.40 33.49
CA GLN A 6 7.38 -4.35 33.29
C GLN A 6 7.87 -3.29 32.30
N ALA A 7 9.12 -2.84 32.43
CA ALA A 7 9.72 -1.89 31.50
C ALA A 7 9.79 -2.43 30.06
N ILE A 8 10.12 -3.72 29.88
CA ILE A 8 10.12 -4.37 28.56
C ILE A 8 8.70 -4.44 27.99
N ARG A 9 7.71 -4.84 28.79
CA ARG A 9 6.30 -4.90 28.36
C ARG A 9 5.78 -3.54 27.91
N SER A 10 6.07 -2.48 28.67
CA SER A 10 5.68 -1.11 28.29
C SER A 10 6.35 -0.64 26.99
N LYS A 11 7.63 -0.97 26.79
CA LYS A 11 8.32 -0.66 25.53
C LYS A 11 7.72 -1.42 24.34
N ASN A 12 7.44 -2.71 24.52
CA ASN A 12 6.81 -3.51 23.47
C ASN A 12 5.41 -3.02 23.12
N ALA A 13 4.61 -2.63 24.11
CA ALA A 13 3.29 -2.04 23.87
C ALA A 13 3.40 -0.77 23.00
N LYS A 14 4.34 0.13 23.33
CA LYS A 14 4.58 1.34 22.55
C LYS A 14 5.06 1.06 21.11
N LEU A 15 5.91 0.05 20.94
CA LEU A 15 6.34 -0.39 19.61
C LEU A 15 5.18 -0.98 18.80
N MET A 16 4.31 -1.79 19.41
CA MET A 16 3.12 -2.33 18.73
C MET A 16 2.15 -1.23 18.31
N GLU A 17 1.92 -0.23 19.16
CA GLU A 17 1.11 0.95 18.83
C GLU A 17 1.70 1.71 17.64
N THR A 18 3.01 1.97 17.67
CA THR A 18 3.71 2.65 16.57
C THR A 18 3.63 1.84 15.28
N ASN A 19 3.87 0.52 15.34
CA ASN A 19 3.78 -0.36 14.17
C ASN A 19 2.37 -0.37 13.57
N LEU A 20 1.33 -0.41 14.42
CA LEU A 20 -0.05 -0.37 13.94
C LEU A 20 -0.34 0.96 13.24
N SER A 21 0.10 2.08 13.81
CA SER A 21 -0.07 3.41 13.19
C SER A 21 0.60 3.48 11.81
N LEU A 22 1.84 2.99 11.70
CA LEU A 22 2.56 2.97 10.43
C LEU A 22 1.87 2.07 9.39
N LEU A 23 1.36 0.90 9.80
CA LEU A 23 0.63 0.01 8.90
C LEU A 23 -0.67 0.63 8.38
N LEU A 24 -1.35 1.43 9.20
CA LEU A 24 -2.55 2.16 8.78
C LEU A 24 -2.19 3.27 7.77
N GLU A 25 -1.13 4.04 8.04
CA GLU A 25 -0.65 5.09 7.13
C GLU A 25 -0.19 4.52 5.78
N ILE A 26 0.49 3.37 5.79
CA ILE A 26 0.86 2.64 4.56
C ILE A 26 -0.39 2.26 3.78
N ARG A 27 -1.41 1.69 4.44
CA ARG A 27 -2.66 1.28 3.78
C ARG A 27 -3.45 2.45 3.19
N GLU A 28 -3.48 3.58 3.90
CA GLU A 28 -4.10 4.81 3.40
C GLU A 28 -3.35 5.30 2.14
N THR A 29 -2.02 5.35 2.21
CA THR A 29 -1.18 5.73 1.07
C THR A 29 -1.35 4.78 -0.12
N ASP A 30 -1.42 3.47 0.11
CA ASP A 30 -1.68 2.47 -0.92
C ASP A 30 -3.04 2.70 -1.59
N THR A 31 -4.05 3.08 -0.81
CA THR A 31 -5.40 3.40 -1.31
C THR A 31 -5.36 4.64 -2.21
N ASP A 32 -4.65 5.68 -1.80
CA ASP A 32 -4.48 6.91 -2.59
C ASP A 32 -3.74 6.66 -3.90
N ILE A 33 -2.68 5.82 -3.86
CA ILE A 33 -1.93 5.40 -5.05
C ILE A 33 -2.85 4.64 -6.02
N ASP A 34 -3.67 3.71 -5.51
CA ASP A 34 -4.62 2.95 -6.33
C ASP A 34 -5.69 3.86 -6.95
N GLU A 35 -6.19 4.85 -6.22
CA GLU A 35 -7.14 5.83 -6.77
C GLU A 35 -6.49 6.67 -7.88
N ALA A 36 -5.29 7.20 -7.65
CA ALA A 36 -4.54 7.96 -8.64
C ALA A 36 -4.27 7.15 -9.91
N ARG A 37 -3.87 5.88 -9.74
CA ARG A 37 -3.66 4.90 -10.82
C ARG A 37 -4.93 4.67 -11.64
N ARG A 38 -6.09 4.48 -11.00
CA ARG A 38 -7.40 4.32 -11.70
C ARG A 38 -7.78 5.57 -12.48
N LYS A 39 -7.57 6.76 -11.91
CA LYS A 39 -7.82 8.05 -12.60
C LYS A 39 -6.94 8.17 -13.83
N LEU A 40 -5.65 7.87 -13.70
CA LEU A 40 -4.69 7.90 -14.81
C LEU A 40 -5.06 6.90 -15.92
N LEU A 41 -5.44 5.66 -15.56
CA LEU A 41 -5.90 4.67 -16.51
C LEU A 41 -7.13 5.14 -17.29
N THR A 42 -8.05 5.83 -16.61
CA THR A 42 -9.24 6.41 -17.24
C THR A 42 -8.86 7.50 -18.23
N GLN A 43 -7.92 8.36 -17.86
CA GLN A 43 -7.39 9.40 -18.75
C GLN A 43 -6.69 8.81 -19.98
N CYS A 44 -5.91 7.73 -19.82
CA CYS A 44 -5.28 7.04 -20.94
C CYS A 44 -6.32 6.50 -21.94
N LYS A 45 -7.38 5.85 -21.45
CA LYS A 45 -8.48 5.38 -22.31
C LYS A 45 -9.17 6.54 -23.04
N LEU A 46 -9.32 7.70 -22.38
CA LEU A 46 -9.84 8.89 -23.04
C LEU A 46 -8.91 9.36 -24.15
N LEU A 47 -7.59 9.39 -23.95
CA LEU A 47 -6.63 9.78 -24.98
C LEU A 47 -6.71 8.85 -26.20
N GLU A 48 -6.79 7.54 -25.97
CA GLU A 48 -6.96 6.55 -27.05
C GLU A 48 -8.24 6.80 -27.85
N ASN A 49 -9.35 7.12 -27.18
CA ASN A 49 -10.62 7.48 -27.85
C ASN A 49 -10.50 8.74 -28.72
N HIS A 50 -9.59 9.65 -28.40
CA HIS A 50 -9.29 10.85 -29.19
C HIS A 50 -8.22 10.59 -30.27
N GLY A 51 -7.80 9.34 -30.47
CA GLY A 51 -6.80 8.96 -31.47
C GLY A 51 -5.36 9.22 -31.05
N ILE A 52 -5.10 9.53 -29.77
CA ILE A 52 -3.75 9.67 -29.23
C ILE A 52 -3.33 8.29 -28.69
N PRO A 53 -2.34 7.63 -29.32
CA PRO A 53 -1.93 6.31 -28.90
C PRO A 53 -1.20 6.38 -27.55
N VAL A 54 -1.59 5.52 -26.62
CA VAL A 54 -0.90 5.33 -25.34
C VAL A 54 -0.04 4.07 -25.45
N PRO A 55 1.24 4.10 -25.04
CA PRO A 55 2.08 2.91 -25.08
C PRO A 55 1.50 1.77 -24.22
N GLN A 56 1.37 0.58 -24.80
CA GLN A 56 0.81 -0.59 -24.13
C GLN A 56 1.55 -0.93 -22.82
N HIS A 57 2.88 -0.83 -22.82
CA HIS A 57 3.70 -1.08 -21.63
C HIS A 57 3.34 -0.13 -20.46
N PHE A 58 2.93 1.10 -20.76
CA PHE A 58 2.49 2.05 -19.74
C PHE A 58 1.16 1.62 -19.11
N LEU A 59 0.23 1.10 -19.91
CA LEU A 59 -1.04 0.57 -19.41
C LEU A 59 -0.84 -0.68 -18.53
N GLU A 60 0.11 -1.54 -18.89
CA GLU A 60 0.49 -2.72 -18.11
C GLU A 60 1.04 -2.33 -16.73
N LEU A 61 1.95 -1.35 -16.67
CA LEU A 61 2.48 -0.81 -15.42
C LEU A 61 1.37 -0.24 -14.52
N LEU A 62 0.31 0.32 -15.11
CA LEU A 62 -0.86 0.82 -14.37
C LEU A 62 -1.80 -0.29 -13.92
N ALA A 63 -1.79 -1.48 -14.55
CA ALA A 63 -2.65 -2.60 -14.19
C ALA A 63 -2.07 -3.49 -13.07
N GLU A 64 -0.75 -3.48 -12.85
CA GLU A 64 -0.10 -4.24 -11.77
C GLU A 64 -0.31 -3.57 -10.39
N SER A 65 -1.40 -3.92 -9.71
CA SER A 65 -1.55 -3.64 -8.26
C SER A 65 -2.26 -4.76 -7.48
N GLN A 66 -1.95 -6.02 -7.82
CA GLN A 66 -2.30 -7.17 -6.98
C GLN A 66 -1.05 -8.00 -6.61
N GLN A 67 -0.05 -7.36 -6.01
CA GLN A 67 0.87 -8.10 -5.14
C GLN A 67 0.35 -7.99 -3.72
N ILE A 68 -0.51 -8.95 -3.37
CA ILE A 68 -0.83 -9.25 -1.98
C ILE A 68 0.53 -9.56 -1.33
N ILE A 69 0.99 -8.70 -0.43
CA ILE A 69 1.97 -9.09 0.58
C ILE A 69 1.27 -10.16 1.42
N GLN A 70 1.32 -11.42 0.99
CA GLN A 70 1.03 -12.54 1.87
C GLN A 70 2.07 -12.44 2.98
N GLY A 71 1.60 -12.07 4.17
CA GLY A 71 2.42 -12.14 5.37
C GLY A 71 3.05 -13.53 5.47
N PRO A 72 4.27 -13.63 5.99
CA PRO A 72 4.96 -14.91 6.09
C PRO A 72 4.14 -15.83 6.99
N ASN A 73 3.57 -16.88 6.40
CA ASN A 73 3.06 -18.10 7.03
C ASN A 73 2.38 -17.90 8.40
N GLU A 74 1.06 -17.75 8.43
CA GLU A 74 0.30 -18.21 9.59
C GLU A 74 0.25 -19.76 9.57
N PRO A 75 0.64 -20.45 10.66
CA PRO A 75 0.36 -21.87 10.84
C PRO A 75 -1.12 -22.13 11.19
#